data_AF-A0AA90NFT4-F1
#
_entry.id   AF-A0AA90NFT4-F1
#
_cell.length_a   1.000
_cell.length_b   1.000
_cell.length_c   1.000
_cell.angle_alpha   90.00
_cell.angle_beta   90.00
_cell.angle_gamma   90.00
#
_symmetry.space_group_name_H-M   'P 1'
#
loop_
_entity.id
_entity.type
_entity.pdbx_description
1 polymer ?
#
loop_
_entity_poly.entity_id
_entity_poly.type
_entity_poly.pdbx_seq_one_letter_code
_entity_poly.pdbx_strand_id
1 'polypeptide(L)' 'MNADIYFAKPYASYQLGTNENTNGIIRRTWPKKMALSHLTEDDVRTMEMLIKTMPRKVLGGRTPLEVYTGQPIALIA' A
#
# COMPACT_ATOMS: atom_id res chain seq x y z
N MET A 1 12.65 -19.68 8.21
CA MET A 1 11.62 -19.04 7.35
C MET A 1 11.30 -20.03 6.24
N ASN A 2 10.12 -20.65 6.28
CA ASN A 2 9.67 -21.59 5.25
C ASN A 2 8.38 -21.01 4.67
N ALA A 3 8.50 -20.27 3.58
CA ALA A 3 7.38 -19.60 2.92
C ALA A 3 7.41 -19.91 1.43
N ASP A 4 6.26 -20.23 0.86
CA ASP A 4 6.14 -20.52 -0.56
C ASP A 4 6.31 -19.22 -1.38
N ILE A 5 7.03 -19.32 -2.49
CA ILE A 5 7.34 -18.19 -3.38
C ILE A 5 6.48 -18.33 -4.65
N TYR A 6 5.80 -17.25 -5.01
CA TYR A 6 4.93 -17.18 -6.19
C TYR A 6 5.38 -16.06 -7.12
N PHE A 7 5.34 -16.31 -8.44
CA PHE A 7 5.68 -15.33 -9.47
C PHE A 7 4.49 -15.09 -10.42
N ALA A 8 4.36 -13.85 -10.89
CA ALA A 8 3.44 -13.54 -11.98
C ALA A 8 3.98 -14.06 -13.31
N LYS A 9 3.08 -14.40 -14.23
CA LYS A 9 3.42 -14.77 -15.60
C LYS A 9 4.07 -13.58 -16.32
N PRO A 10 5.00 -13.82 -17.28
CA PRO A 10 5.54 -12.75 -18.10
C PRO A 10 4.44 -11.93 -18.76
N TYR A 11 4.60 -10.60 -18.76
CA TYR A 11 3.64 -9.63 -19.34
C TYR A 11 2.21 -9.68 -18.77
N ALA A 12 2.00 -10.30 -17.61
CA ALA A 12 0.70 -10.40 -16.94
C ALA A 12 0.58 -9.46 -15.74
N SER A 13 0.72 -8.14 -15.97
CA SER A 13 0.59 -7.08 -14.95
C SER A 13 -0.69 -7.19 -14.12
N TYR A 14 -1.78 -7.62 -14.74
CA TYR A 14 -3.08 -7.83 -14.09
C TYR A 14 -3.04 -8.83 -12.91
N GLN A 15 -2.07 -9.74 -12.87
CA GLN A 15 -1.89 -10.66 -11.72
C GLN A 15 -1.33 -9.96 -10.47
N LEU A 16 -0.81 -8.74 -10.64
CA LEU A 16 -0.23 -7.90 -9.60
C LEU A 16 -1.03 -6.61 -9.39
N GLY A 17 -2.30 -6.56 -9.80
CA GLY A 17 -3.10 -5.34 -9.83
C GLY A 17 -3.16 -4.59 -8.49
N THR A 18 -3.17 -5.29 -7.36
CA THR A 18 -3.11 -4.67 -6.03
C THR A 18 -1.77 -3.95 -5.79
N ASN A 19 -0.66 -4.57 -6.20
CA ASN A 19 0.68 -3.99 -6.07
C ASN A 19 0.81 -2.78 -6.99
N GLU A 20 0.32 -2.86 -8.23
CA GLU A 20 0.34 -1.76 -9.19
C GLU A 20 -0.49 -0.56 -8.70
N ASN A 21 -1.68 -0.80 -8.16
CA ASN A 21 -2.51 0.25 -7.56
C ASN A 21 -1.80 0.89 -6.35
N THR A 22 -1.15 0.10 -5.52
CA THR A 22 -0.40 0.58 -4.34
C THR A 22 0.81 1.42 -4.75
N ASN A 23 1.57 0.97 -5.75
CA ASN A 23 2.65 1.74 -6.35
C ASN A 23 2.15 3.06 -6.94
N GLY A 24 0.98 3.07 -7.56
CA GLY A 24 0.33 4.28 -8.06
C GLY A 24 0.11 5.33 -6.97
N ILE A 25 -0.25 4.92 -5.75
CA ILE A 25 -0.45 5.83 -4.62
C ILE A 25 0.87 6.39 -4.11
N ILE A 26 1.87 5.53 -3.96
CA ILE A 26 3.24 5.96 -3.64
C ILE A 26 3.72 7.01 -4.64
N ARG A 27 3.45 6.80 -5.95
CA ARG A 27 3.88 7.73 -7.00
C ARG A 27 3.10 9.03 -7.09
N ARG A 28 1.91 9.13 -6.47
CA ARG A 28 1.20 10.41 -6.30
C ARG A 28 1.91 11.29 -5.26
N THR A 29 2.49 10.67 -4.23
CA THR A 29 3.24 11.36 -3.17
C THR A 29 4.70 11.60 -3.58
N TRP A 30 5.36 10.58 -4.15
CA TRP A 30 6.76 10.59 -4.56
C TRP A 30 6.91 10.32 -6.07
N PRO A 31 6.94 11.38 -6.89
CA PRO A 31 6.96 11.26 -8.36
C PRO A 31 8.13 10.41 -8.89
N LYS A 32 8.00 9.85 -10.10
CA LYS A 32 8.94 8.88 -10.70
C LYS A 32 10.42 9.32 -10.68
N LYS A 33 10.69 10.62 -10.79
CA LYS A 33 12.04 11.21 -10.87
C LYS A 33 12.50 11.87 -9.57
N MET A 34 11.72 11.76 -8.50
CA MET A 34 12.12 12.23 -7.18
C MET A 34 13.21 11.30 -6.62
N ALA A 35 14.29 11.88 -6.11
CA ALA A 35 15.31 11.13 -5.38
C ALA A 35 14.70 10.62 -4.06
N LEU A 36 14.62 9.30 -3.90
CA LEU A 36 14.11 8.67 -2.68
C LEU A 36 15.19 8.55 -1.59
N SER A 37 16.46 8.78 -1.93
CA SER A 37 17.61 8.68 -1.03
C SER A 37 17.58 9.67 0.14
N HIS A 38 16.78 10.73 0.04
CA HIS A 38 16.62 11.73 1.09
C HIS A 38 15.46 11.43 2.03
N LEU A 39 14.67 10.38 1.76
CA LEU A 39 13.56 9.99 2.62
C LEU A 39 14.11 9.36 3.89
N THR A 40 13.58 9.83 5.01
CA THR A 40 13.83 9.27 6.34
C THR A 40 12.92 8.08 6.60
N GLU A 41 13.22 7.32 7.65
CA GLU A 41 12.34 6.25 8.13
C GLU A 41 10.95 6.80 8.52
N ASP A 42 10.89 8.02 9.05
CA ASP A 42 9.63 8.66 9.43
C ASP A 42 8.78 9.05 8.21
N ASP A 43 9.41 9.43 7.08
CA ASP A 43 8.71 9.64 5.81
C ASP A 43 8.08 8.34 5.31
N VAL A 44 8.81 7.23 5.44
CA VAL A 44 8.33 5.88 5.06
C VAL A 44 7.16 5.45 5.95
N ARG A 45 7.27 5.64 7.27
CA ARG A 45 6.17 5.36 8.22
C ARG A 45 4.94 6.21 7.94
N THR A 46 5.12 7.48 7.60
CA THR A 46 4.03 8.38 7.24
C THR A 46 3.31 7.86 5.98
N MET A 47 4.07 7.44 4.96
CA MET A 47 3.50 6.86 3.74
C MET A 47 2.80 5.53 4.01
N GLU A 48 3.37 4.68 4.86
CA GLU A 48 2.76 3.41 5.26
C GLU A 48 1.42 3.65 5.96
N MET A 49 1.38 4.58 6.92
CA MET A 49 0.15 4.97 7.60
C MET A 49 -0.88 5.49 6.62
N LEU A 50 -0.50 6.40 5.70
CA LEU A 50 -1.39 6.87 4.64
C LEU A 50 -2.00 5.71 3.84
N ILE A 51 -1.20 4.72 3.44
CA ILE A 51 -1.68 3.57 2.67
C ILE A 51 -2.68 2.73 3.48
N LYS A 52 -2.40 2.51 4.76
CA LYS A 52 -3.21 1.73 5.71
C LYS A 52 -4.52 2.40 6.08
N THR A 53 -4.54 3.72 6.18
CA THR A 53 -5.70 4.52 6.59
C THR A 53 -6.52 5.04 5.41
N MET A 54 -6.03 4.92 4.17
CA MET A 54 -6.77 5.40 3.00
C MET A 54 -7.94 4.47 2.64
N PRO A 55 -9.19 4.99 2.60
CA PRO A 55 -10.38 4.25 2.15
C PRO A 55 -10.23 3.63 0.76
N ARG A 56 -10.66 2.38 0.58
CA ARG A 56 -10.60 1.69 -0.71
C ARG A 56 -11.99 1.32 -1.22
N LYS A 57 -12.26 1.67 -2.48
CA LYS A 57 -13.53 1.30 -3.15
C LYS A 57 -13.77 -0.21 -3.16
N VAL A 58 -12.73 -1.01 -3.39
CA VAL A 58 -12.80 -2.48 -3.38
C VAL A 58 -13.18 -3.05 -2.00
N LEU A 59 -12.96 -2.30 -0.92
CA LEU A 59 -13.32 -2.66 0.45
C LEU A 59 -14.64 -2.00 0.89
N GLY A 60 -15.47 -1.55 -0.05
CA GLY A 60 -16.72 -0.85 0.26
C GLY A 60 -16.51 0.51 0.95
N GLY A 61 -15.38 1.16 0.73
CA GLY A 61 -15.03 2.43 1.37
C GLY A 61 -14.34 2.29 2.74
N ARG A 62 -14.11 1.07 3.21
CA ARG A 62 -13.30 0.82 4.42
C ARG A 62 -11.81 0.96 4.14
N THR A 63 -11.04 1.19 5.18
CA THR A 63 -9.57 1.25 5.09
C THR A 63 -8.98 -0.16 5.21
N PRO A 64 -7.78 -0.41 4.64
CA PRO A 64 -7.08 -1.69 4.82
C PRO A 64 -6.90 -2.05 6.30
N LEU A 65 -6.58 -1.07 7.14
CA LEU A 65 -6.38 -1.28 8.58
C LEU A 65 -7.67 -1.73 9.27
N GLU A 66 -8.82 -1.16 8.92
CA GLU A 66 -10.12 -1.55 9.48
C GLU A 66 -10.54 -2.96 9.09
N VAL A 67 -10.24 -3.36 7.84
CA VAL A 67 -10.54 -4.72 7.37
C VAL A 67 -9.60 -5.73 8.01
N TYR A 68 -8.33 -5.38 8.21
CA TYR A 68 -7.34 -6.24 8.83
C TYR A 68 -7.59 -6.46 10.33
N THR A 69 -7.91 -5.40 11.07
CA THR A 69 -8.12 -5.45 12.52
C THR A 69 -9.56 -5.78 12.92
N GLY A 70 -10.51 -5.58 12.02
CA GLY A 70 -11.95 -5.65 12.33
C GLY A 70 -12.47 -4.49 13.17
N GLN A 71 -11.63 -3.50 13.50
CA GLN A 71 -12.00 -2.34 14.31
C GLN A 71 -12.06 -1.07 13.44
N PRO A 72 -12.96 -0.12 13.73
CA PRO A 72 -12.98 1.18 13.06
C PRO A 72 -11.71 1.96 13.37
N ILE A 73 -11.28 2.80 12.43
CA ILE A 73 -10.00 3.51 12.55
C ILE A 73 -9.93 4.43 13.78
N ALA A 74 -11.08 4.97 14.21
CA ALA A 74 -11.23 5.81 15.39
C ALA A 74 -10.90 5.09 16.72
N LEU A 75 -10.77 3.76 16.72
CA LEU A 75 -10.38 2.97 17.90
C LEU A 75 -8.91 2.50 17.84
N ILE A 76 -8.19 2.78 16.75
CA ILE A 76 -6.83 2.32 16.50
C ILE A 76 -5.83 3.48 16.52
N ALA A 77 -6.25 4.68 16.11
CA ALA A 77 -5.45 5.89 16.00
C ALA A 77 -5.52 6.75 17.27
#